data_AF-A0A5J4SUJ6-F1
#
_entry.id   AF-A0A5J4SUJ6-F1
#
_cell.length_a   1.000
_cell.length_b   1.000
_cell.length_c   1.000
_cell.angle_alpha   90.00
_cell.angle_beta   90.00
_cell.angle_gamma   90.00
#
_symmetry.space_group_name_H-M   'P 1'
#
loop_
_entity.id
_entity.type
_entity.pdbx_description
1 polymer ?
#
loop_
_entity_poly.entity_id
_entity_poly.type
_entity_poly.pdbx_seq_one_letter_code
_entity_poly.pdbx_strand_id
1 'polypeptide(L)'
;MQKEPRECVIKVLWGDILMLLLFALYLYFYIGTQNDLDYTLPILYFVFYCFMRIYTQGNSKEIIVLLTKIVPIVIFMHITVCCLQFINIIPNFHDFFHVGSTFGNPDKLGAYLAVLLPFCYINQKRKIVGYSALIVCVFLLFLLQARTALLAIAVPGIVYLVSRNILLKKHLLWGLIPGVFGLIALIYWHPVSVSGRFFIWIVASSMIVSKPQGWGLYAFQKHYPEFQSNFILNHPKIAETFNIDVVHSSFNEFLNIGVTLGVLGLLCYVLLIIYILISAYKAHSPLLFPLISFQIVSFSYFPFQIVPLTVVFVLLMAMAINSDSTHTIKIVGIRYRALVIISLIVFSSFLSFSNMQNYQQWQLAVKYAQDKKTHTVSDEIFKKQYPQMLGNGLFLLSYAELSDKMGDTPLSFSLLKEADNYYSDPVFLQILSSAYEKQGDINEAKRKFEIAVNMLPEQFNIAYEQILFLQRIGEKKKVYELALKLHNKPIKSTYYVDSQIIKKRLEAIILSYEKTN
;
A
#
# COMPACT_ATOMS: atom_id res chain seq x y z
N MET A 1 -48.61 21.87 24.34
CA MET A 1 -47.42 21.01 24.49
C MET A 1 -46.37 21.42 23.47
N GLN A 2 -45.43 22.27 23.88
CA GLN A 2 -44.23 22.57 23.09
C GLN A 2 -43.41 21.28 22.97
N LYS A 3 -43.14 20.83 21.74
CA LYS A 3 -42.10 19.82 21.50
C LYS A 3 -40.77 20.46 21.91
N GLU A 4 -40.21 20.03 23.04
CA GLU A 4 -38.82 20.29 23.34
C GLU A 4 -37.96 19.90 22.11
N PRO A 5 -37.04 20.76 21.66
CA PRO A 5 -36.10 20.37 20.64
C PRO A 5 -35.32 19.19 21.20
N ARG A 6 -35.45 18.01 20.58
CA ARG A 6 -34.59 16.86 20.90
C ARG A 6 -33.16 17.34 20.71
N GLU A 7 -32.48 17.63 21.82
CA GLU A 7 -31.05 17.85 21.81
C GLU A 7 -30.43 16.56 21.30
N CYS A 8 -30.10 16.58 20.02
CA CYS A 8 -29.36 15.50 19.43
C CYS A 8 -27.97 15.65 20.05
N VAL A 9 -27.53 14.62 20.78
CA VAL A 9 -26.22 14.63 21.43
C VAL A 9 -25.31 13.68 20.66
N ILE A 10 -24.10 14.13 20.33
CA ILE A 10 -23.08 13.23 19.79
C ILE A 10 -22.64 12.31 20.91
N LYS A 11 -22.82 11.01 20.67
CA LYS A 11 -22.45 9.92 21.58
C LYS A 11 -21.07 9.44 21.19
N VAL A 12 -20.10 9.59 22.09
CA VAL A 12 -18.78 8.96 21.94
C VAL A 12 -18.89 7.50 22.38
N LEU A 13 -18.46 6.62 21.48
CA LEU A 13 -18.49 5.16 21.59
C LEU A 13 -17.05 4.62 21.67
N TRP A 14 -16.88 3.36 22.07
CA TRP A 14 -15.55 2.72 22.13
C TRP A 14 -14.82 2.75 20.79
N GLY A 15 -15.53 2.60 19.68
CA GLY A 15 -14.96 2.75 18.34
C GLY A 15 -14.34 4.14 18.10
N ASP A 16 -14.93 5.21 18.64
CA ASP A 16 -14.39 6.56 18.55
C ASP A 16 -13.07 6.71 19.34
N ILE A 17 -13.01 6.10 20.53
CA ILE A 17 -11.80 6.10 21.37
C ILE A 17 -10.67 5.35 20.67
N LEU A 18 -10.94 4.17 20.11
CA LEU A 18 -9.95 3.39 19.38
C LEU A 18 -9.44 4.12 18.12
N MET A 19 -10.34 4.80 17.39
CA MET A 19 -9.96 5.64 16.26
C MET A 19 -9.08 6.82 16.68
N LEU A 20 -9.40 7.48 17.79
CA LEU A 20 -8.59 8.57 18.33
C LEU A 20 -7.21 8.07 18.78
N LEU A 21 -7.14 6.90 19.42
CA LEU A 21 -5.87 6.28 19.82
C LEU A 21 -5.00 5.93 18.61
N LEU A 22 -5.58 5.34 17.55
CA LEU A 22 -4.86 5.08 16.30
C LEU A 22 -4.33 6.37 15.66
N PHE A 23 -5.16 7.42 15.64
CA PHE A 23 -4.76 8.72 15.12
C PHE A 23 -3.65 9.36 15.96
N ALA A 24 -3.73 9.27 17.29
CA ALA A 24 -2.68 9.77 18.18
C ALA A 24 -1.35 9.01 18.01
N LEU A 25 -1.39 7.69 17.84
CA LEU A 25 -0.21 6.88 17.55
C LEU A 25 0.40 7.26 16.19
N TYR A 26 -0.43 7.49 15.18
CA TYR A 26 0.03 7.98 13.89
C TYR A 26 0.74 9.33 14.01
N LEU A 27 0.13 10.29 14.73
CA LEU A 27 0.73 11.61 14.98
C LEU A 27 2.03 11.51 15.79
N TYR A 28 2.13 10.58 16.74
CA TYR A 28 3.37 10.35 17.49
C TYR A 28 4.53 9.97 16.57
N PHE A 29 4.33 9.04 15.64
CA PHE A 29 5.35 8.65 14.67
C PHE A 29 5.66 9.71 13.62
N TYR A 30 4.81 10.74 13.53
CA TYR A 30 5.03 11.88 12.66
C TYR A 30 5.93 12.95 13.29
N ILE A 31 6.01 13.03 14.64
CA ILE A 31 6.78 14.08 15.33
C ILE A 31 8.24 14.07 14.83
N GLY A 32 8.67 15.20 14.26
CA GLY A 32 10.03 15.38 13.73
C GLY A 32 10.20 15.00 12.25
N THR A 33 9.18 14.46 11.57
CA THR A 33 9.21 14.23 10.13
C THR A 33 8.57 15.41 9.39
N GLN A 34 9.26 15.99 8.41
CA GLN A 34 8.76 17.09 7.58
C GLN A 34 8.36 16.56 6.19
N ASN A 35 7.19 15.95 6.06
CA ASN A 35 6.70 15.42 4.78
C ASN A 35 5.23 15.75 4.58
N ASP A 36 4.99 16.84 3.85
CA ASP A 36 3.66 17.35 3.63
C ASP A 36 2.73 16.39 2.89
N LEU A 37 3.30 15.61 1.98
CA LEU A 37 2.56 14.71 1.12
C LEU A 37 1.94 13.55 1.87
N ASP A 38 2.74 12.91 2.71
CA ASP A 38 2.35 11.68 3.37
C ASP A 38 1.60 11.93 4.69
N TYR A 39 1.80 13.07 5.37
CA TYR A 39 1.02 13.40 6.58
C TYR A 39 -0.45 13.70 6.26
N THR A 40 -0.69 14.34 5.11
CA THR A 40 -2.00 14.95 4.84
C THR A 40 -3.08 13.87 4.78
N LEU A 41 -2.75 12.70 4.25
CA LEU A 41 -3.73 11.67 3.94
C LEU A 41 -4.39 11.07 5.21
N PRO A 42 -3.67 10.66 6.28
CA PRO A 42 -4.32 10.14 7.48
C PRO A 42 -5.05 11.20 8.31
N ILE A 43 -4.60 12.46 8.28
CA ILE A 43 -5.36 13.58 8.84
C ILE A 43 -6.69 13.74 8.09
N LEU A 44 -6.67 13.73 6.76
CA LEU A 44 -7.88 13.77 5.94
C LEU A 44 -8.82 12.60 6.25
N TYR A 45 -8.28 11.38 6.45
CA TYR A 45 -9.09 10.22 6.84
C TYR A 45 -9.73 10.38 8.23
N PHE A 46 -9.01 10.93 9.20
CA PHE A 46 -9.56 11.18 10.54
C PHE A 46 -10.61 12.30 10.52
N VAL A 47 -10.36 13.39 9.78
CA VAL A 47 -11.33 14.48 9.60
C VAL A 47 -12.57 13.98 8.86
N PHE A 48 -12.39 13.17 7.82
CA PHE A 48 -13.49 12.52 7.10
C PHE A 48 -14.26 11.55 8.00
N TYR A 49 -13.58 10.80 8.87
CA TYR A 49 -14.22 9.97 9.89
C TYR A 49 -15.12 10.82 10.81
N CYS A 50 -14.60 11.91 11.37
CA CYS A 50 -15.38 12.83 12.22
C CYS A 50 -16.59 13.39 11.47
N PHE A 51 -16.41 13.83 10.23
CA PHE A 51 -17.50 14.30 9.37
C PHE A 51 -18.56 13.21 9.17
N MET A 52 -18.16 11.99 8.82
CA MET A 52 -19.08 10.87 8.57
C MET A 52 -19.80 10.40 9.83
N ARG A 53 -19.11 10.41 10.99
CA ARG A 53 -19.72 10.10 12.30
C ARG A 53 -20.87 11.06 12.60
N ILE A 54 -20.66 12.35 12.35
CA ILE A 54 -21.69 13.38 12.52
C ILE A 54 -22.77 13.22 11.45
N TYR A 55 -22.42 13.12 10.18
CA TYR A 55 -23.39 13.13 9.07
C TYR A 55 -24.32 11.90 9.07
N THR A 56 -23.78 10.71 9.34
CA THR A 56 -24.54 9.45 9.29
C THR A 56 -25.42 9.21 10.52
N GLN A 57 -25.30 10.03 11.56
CA GLN A 57 -26.12 9.96 12.77
C GLN A 57 -27.58 10.25 12.41
N GLY A 58 -28.46 9.25 12.65
CA GLY A 58 -29.88 9.30 12.29
C GLY A 58 -30.20 8.95 10.82
N ASN A 59 -29.23 9.10 9.91
CA ASN A 59 -29.44 8.96 8.47
C ASN A 59 -28.90 7.65 7.87
N SER A 60 -28.26 6.79 8.67
CA SER A 60 -27.57 5.58 8.19
C SER A 60 -28.43 4.65 7.32
N LYS A 61 -29.73 4.49 7.65
CA LYS A 61 -30.65 3.67 6.85
C LYS A 61 -30.90 4.26 5.45
N GLU A 62 -31.08 5.57 5.36
CA GLU A 62 -31.29 6.28 4.09
C GLU A 62 -30.04 6.21 3.20
N ILE A 63 -28.86 6.36 3.80
CA ILE A 63 -27.58 6.24 3.12
C ILE A 63 -27.38 4.81 2.59
N ILE A 64 -27.71 3.78 3.37
CA ILE A 64 -27.67 2.39 2.88
C ILE A 64 -28.60 2.22 1.66
N VAL A 65 -29.83 2.74 1.73
CA VAL A 65 -30.77 2.69 0.59
C VAL A 65 -30.19 3.42 -0.63
N LEU A 66 -29.54 4.56 -0.44
CA LEU A 66 -28.88 5.30 -1.51
C LEU A 66 -27.73 4.48 -2.13
N LEU A 67 -26.85 3.90 -1.30
CA LEU A 67 -25.75 3.05 -1.76
C LEU A 67 -26.25 1.87 -2.59
N THR A 68 -27.34 1.21 -2.18
CA THR A 68 -27.93 0.11 -2.97
C THR A 68 -28.47 0.54 -4.33
N LYS A 69 -28.69 1.84 -4.57
CA LYS A 69 -29.08 2.38 -5.88
C LYS A 69 -27.87 2.80 -6.71
N ILE A 70 -26.88 3.45 -6.09
CA ILE A 70 -25.71 4.01 -6.77
C ILE A 70 -24.68 2.93 -7.11
N VAL A 71 -24.42 1.99 -6.19
CA VAL A 71 -23.34 1.02 -6.34
C VAL A 71 -23.45 0.16 -7.61
N PRO A 72 -24.63 -0.41 -7.96
CA PRO A 72 -24.75 -1.16 -9.22
C PRO A 72 -24.39 -0.30 -10.45
N ILE A 73 -24.74 0.98 -10.45
CA ILE A 73 -24.43 1.91 -11.54
C ILE A 73 -22.91 2.13 -11.63
N VAL A 74 -22.25 2.35 -10.49
CA VAL A 74 -20.78 2.49 -10.42
C VAL A 74 -20.07 1.22 -10.92
N ILE A 75 -20.56 0.04 -10.54
CA ILE A 75 -20.03 -1.24 -11.02
C ILE A 75 -20.17 -1.35 -12.54
N PHE A 76 -21.34 -1.03 -13.10
CA PHE A 76 -21.54 -1.04 -14.55
C PHE A 76 -20.64 -0.03 -15.26
N MET A 77 -20.43 1.18 -14.72
CA MET A 77 -19.50 2.15 -15.29
C MET A 77 -18.08 1.59 -15.37
N HIS A 78 -17.58 0.98 -14.29
CA HIS A 78 -16.25 0.35 -14.29
C HIS A 78 -16.15 -0.82 -15.28
N ILE A 79 -17.18 -1.66 -15.35
CA ILE A 79 -17.25 -2.76 -16.33
C ILE A 79 -17.20 -2.20 -17.75
N THR A 80 -17.98 -1.16 -18.06
CA THR A 80 -17.97 -0.52 -19.38
C THR A 80 -16.59 0.00 -19.74
N VAL A 81 -15.90 0.70 -18.82
CA VAL A 81 -14.52 1.15 -19.06
C VAL A 81 -13.58 -0.05 -19.28
N CYS A 82 -13.71 -1.12 -18.51
CA CYS A 82 -12.91 -2.33 -18.73
C CYS A 82 -13.18 -2.95 -20.11
N CYS A 83 -14.43 -3.04 -20.54
CA CYS A 83 -14.79 -3.54 -21.87
C CYS A 83 -14.16 -2.68 -22.97
N LEU A 84 -14.23 -1.35 -22.83
CA LEU A 84 -13.61 -0.41 -23.78
C LEU A 84 -12.07 -0.55 -23.81
N GLN A 85 -11.44 -0.83 -22.67
CA GLN A 85 -10.01 -1.15 -22.59
C GLN A 85 -9.68 -2.50 -23.22
N PHE A 86 -10.50 -3.54 -23.01
CA PHE A 86 -10.32 -4.86 -23.61
C PHE A 86 -10.32 -4.82 -25.14
N ILE A 87 -11.14 -3.97 -25.74
CA ILE A 87 -11.21 -3.79 -27.20
C ILE A 87 -10.30 -2.66 -27.71
N ASN A 88 -9.39 -2.14 -26.87
CA ASN A 88 -8.41 -1.10 -27.18
C ASN A 88 -9.00 0.23 -27.69
N ILE A 89 -10.23 0.59 -27.33
CA ILE A 89 -10.81 1.92 -27.65
C ILE A 89 -10.22 2.99 -26.72
N ILE A 90 -9.99 2.65 -25.46
CA ILE A 90 -9.40 3.55 -24.45
C ILE A 90 -8.13 2.88 -23.91
N PRO A 91 -6.99 3.58 -23.85
CA PRO A 91 -5.79 3.01 -23.24
C PRO A 91 -5.99 2.81 -21.74
N ASN A 92 -5.27 1.85 -21.17
CA ASN A 92 -5.15 1.81 -19.73
C ASN A 92 -4.18 2.90 -19.26
N PHE A 93 -4.43 3.47 -18.08
CA PHE A 93 -3.62 4.54 -17.51
C PHE A 93 -2.29 4.04 -16.91
N HIS A 94 -1.95 2.78 -17.12
CA HIS A 94 -0.76 2.13 -16.57
C HIS A 94 -0.15 1.20 -17.61
N ASP A 95 1.14 1.38 -17.90
CA ASP A 95 1.81 0.73 -19.03
C ASP A 95 1.91 -0.80 -18.90
N PHE A 96 1.92 -1.31 -17.67
CA PHE A 96 2.07 -2.75 -17.40
C PHE A 96 0.79 -3.57 -17.56
N PHE A 97 -0.39 -2.95 -17.58
CA PHE A 97 -1.66 -3.68 -17.62
C PHE A 97 -2.49 -3.23 -18.82
N HIS A 98 -3.07 -4.17 -19.55
CA HIS A 98 -3.99 -3.84 -20.64
C HIS A 98 -5.37 -3.37 -20.14
N VAL A 99 -5.81 -3.87 -18.98
CA VAL A 99 -7.13 -3.56 -18.42
C VAL A 99 -7.02 -3.33 -16.92
N GLY A 100 -7.57 -2.22 -16.45
CA GLY A 100 -7.54 -1.83 -15.03
C GLY A 100 -8.59 -0.78 -14.64
N SER A 101 -9.52 -0.46 -15.55
CA SER A 101 -10.43 0.68 -15.45
C SER A 101 -9.66 1.98 -15.15
N THR A 102 -10.30 2.92 -14.44
CA THR A 102 -9.69 4.16 -13.94
C THR A 102 -8.64 3.93 -12.85
N PHE A 103 -8.54 2.73 -12.30
CA PHE A 103 -7.56 2.39 -11.26
C PHE A 103 -6.18 2.04 -11.84
N GLY A 104 -6.08 1.79 -13.16
CA GLY A 104 -4.85 1.38 -13.84
C GLY A 104 -4.39 -0.05 -13.51
N ASN A 105 -4.66 -0.52 -12.29
CA ASN A 105 -4.25 -1.81 -11.78
C ASN A 105 -5.50 -2.69 -11.49
N PRO A 106 -5.61 -3.89 -12.11
CA PRO A 106 -6.75 -4.79 -11.94
C PRO A 106 -6.97 -5.27 -10.49
N ASP A 107 -5.92 -5.45 -9.70
CA ASP A 107 -6.05 -5.85 -8.28
C ASP A 107 -6.65 -4.70 -7.44
N LYS A 108 -6.26 -3.44 -7.71
CA LYS A 108 -6.87 -2.26 -7.05
C LYS A 108 -8.37 -2.17 -7.37
N LEU A 109 -8.72 -2.36 -8.65
CA LEU A 109 -10.12 -2.40 -9.08
C LEU A 109 -10.87 -3.55 -8.41
N GLY A 110 -10.28 -4.76 -8.39
CA GLY A 110 -10.90 -5.93 -7.80
C GLY A 110 -11.20 -5.78 -6.32
N ALA A 111 -10.23 -5.25 -5.57
CA ALA A 111 -10.41 -4.91 -4.15
C ALA A 111 -11.57 -3.91 -3.94
N TYR A 112 -11.64 -2.86 -4.77
CA TYR A 112 -12.70 -1.86 -4.70
C TYR A 112 -14.09 -2.45 -5.00
N LEU A 113 -14.21 -3.22 -6.09
CA LEU A 113 -15.47 -3.84 -6.49
C LEU A 113 -15.95 -4.89 -5.48
N ALA A 114 -15.04 -5.66 -4.88
CA ALA A 114 -15.39 -6.68 -3.89
C ALA A 114 -16.07 -6.09 -2.65
N VAL A 115 -15.62 -4.92 -2.17
CA VAL A 115 -16.22 -4.22 -1.01
C VAL A 115 -17.57 -3.59 -1.36
N LEU A 116 -17.77 -3.19 -2.62
CA LEU A 116 -19.03 -2.62 -3.08
C LEU A 116 -20.10 -3.67 -3.39
N LEU A 117 -19.71 -4.84 -3.89
CA LEU A 117 -20.62 -5.88 -4.37
C LEU A 117 -21.76 -6.26 -3.41
N PRO A 118 -21.56 -6.27 -2.08
CA PRO A 118 -22.64 -6.56 -1.14
C PRO A 118 -23.88 -5.69 -1.29
N PHE A 119 -23.74 -4.43 -1.69
CA PHE A 119 -24.87 -3.53 -1.90
C PHE A 119 -25.81 -3.97 -3.04
N CYS A 120 -25.33 -4.83 -3.94
CA CYS A 120 -26.13 -5.36 -5.04
C CYS A 120 -27.18 -6.40 -4.59
N TYR A 121 -26.91 -7.18 -3.54
CA TYR A 121 -27.82 -8.23 -3.05
C TYR A 121 -28.51 -7.90 -1.72
N ILE A 122 -28.11 -6.82 -1.04
CA ILE A 122 -28.78 -6.32 0.17
C ILE A 122 -30.20 -5.81 -0.12
N ASN A 123 -30.44 -5.17 -1.27
CA ASN A 123 -31.72 -4.54 -1.59
C ASN A 123 -32.70 -5.49 -2.29
N GLN A 124 -33.84 -5.74 -1.63
CA GLN A 124 -34.86 -6.65 -2.14
C GLN A 124 -35.76 -6.08 -3.25
N LYS A 125 -35.77 -4.76 -3.47
CA LYS A 125 -36.65 -4.13 -4.48
C LYS A 125 -36.05 -4.09 -5.88
N ARG A 126 -34.73 -4.21 -6.03
CA ARG A 126 -34.01 -4.12 -7.32
C ARG A 126 -33.13 -5.33 -7.59
N LYS A 127 -33.64 -6.52 -7.23
CA LYS A 127 -32.91 -7.79 -7.30
C LYS A 127 -32.33 -8.07 -8.69
N ILE A 128 -33.07 -7.79 -9.76
CA ILE A 128 -32.63 -8.08 -11.14
C ILE A 128 -31.35 -7.31 -11.49
N VAL A 129 -31.36 -5.97 -11.31
CA VAL A 129 -30.21 -5.10 -11.61
C VAL A 129 -29.02 -5.41 -10.69
N GLY A 130 -29.29 -5.71 -9.43
CA GLY A 130 -28.26 -6.09 -8.47
C GLY A 130 -27.58 -7.41 -8.84
N TYR A 131 -28.36 -8.46 -9.13
CA TYR A 131 -27.82 -9.76 -9.49
C TYR A 131 -27.13 -9.75 -10.85
N SER A 132 -27.62 -8.97 -11.83
CA SER A 132 -26.91 -8.83 -13.10
C SER A 132 -25.55 -8.15 -12.91
N ALA A 133 -25.49 -7.07 -12.13
CA ALA A 133 -24.21 -6.42 -11.78
C ALA A 133 -23.24 -7.39 -11.07
N LEU A 134 -23.76 -8.21 -10.15
CA LEU A 134 -22.97 -9.21 -9.45
C LEU A 134 -22.39 -10.27 -10.40
N ILE A 135 -23.22 -10.85 -11.27
CA ILE A 135 -22.78 -11.91 -12.20
C ILE A 135 -21.72 -11.37 -13.16
N VAL A 136 -21.98 -10.21 -13.78
CA VAL A 136 -21.04 -9.60 -14.74
C VAL A 136 -19.74 -9.20 -14.03
N CYS A 137 -19.81 -8.68 -12.80
CA CYS A 137 -18.62 -8.33 -12.04
C CYS A 137 -17.79 -9.56 -11.65
N VAL A 138 -18.40 -10.65 -11.20
CA VAL A 138 -17.68 -11.90 -10.89
C VAL A 138 -16.98 -12.44 -12.14
N PHE A 139 -17.64 -12.40 -13.30
CA PHE A 139 -17.04 -12.77 -14.58
C PHE A 139 -15.83 -11.87 -14.91
N LEU A 140 -15.97 -10.55 -14.77
CA LEU A 140 -14.86 -9.61 -14.96
C LEU A 140 -13.69 -9.92 -14.03
N LEU A 141 -13.92 -10.16 -12.74
CA LEU A 141 -12.85 -10.46 -11.76
C LEU A 141 -12.12 -11.76 -12.08
N PHE A 142 -12.80 -12.74 -12.68
CA PHE A 142 -12.17 -13.95 -13.18
C PHE A 142 -11.25 -13.65 -14.36
N LEU A 143 -11.70 -12.83 -15.33
CA LEU A 143 -10.87 -12.39 -16.45
C LEU A 143 -9.65 -11.58 -16.00
N LEU A 144 -9.82 -10.72 -14.99
CA LEU A 144 -8.75 -9.91 -14.40
C LEU A 144 -7.85 -10.71 -13.44
N GLN A 145 -8.15 -11.99 -13.20
CA GLN A 145 -7.39 -12.87 -12.30
C GLN A 145 -7.30 -12.34 -10.85
N ALA A 146 -8.31 -11.60 -10.39
CA ALA A 146 -8.35 -10.93 -9.09
C ALA A 146 -8.77 -11.89 -7.95
N ARG A 147 -7.89 -12.82 -7.58
CA ARG A 147 -8.17 -13.94 -6.65
C ARG A 147 -8.66 -13.48 -5.27
N THR A 148 -8.00 -12.48 -4.68
CA THR A 148 -8.40 -11.94 -3.36
C THR A 148 -9.81 -11.34 -3.42
N ALA A 149 -10.16 -10.68 -4.53
CA ALA A 149 -11.48 -10.10 -4.72
C ALA A 149 -12.56 -11.19 -4.81
N LEU A 150 -12.29 -12.29 -5.52
CA LEU A 150 -13.20 -13.44 -5.60
C LEU A 150 -13.47 -14.04 -4.20
N LEU A 151 -12.43 -14.21 -3.39
CA LEU A 151 -12.56 -14.67 -2.00
C LEU A 151 -13.37 -13.68 -1.15
N ALA A 152 -13.09 -12.38 -1.28
CA ALA A 152 -13.78 -11.30 -0.57
C ALA A 152 -15.25 -11.11 -0.98
N ILE A 153 -15.69 -11.73 -2.08
CA ILE A 153 -17.09 -11.81 -2.50
C ILE A 153 -17.74 -13.10 -2.00
N ALA A 154 -17.05 -14.23 -2.13
CA ALA A 154 -17.57 -15.54 -1.78
C ALA A 154 -17.91 -15.65 -0.30
N VAL A 155 -17.00 -15.23 0.60
CA VAL A 155 -17.20 -15.38 2.05
C VAL A 155 -18.39 -14.53 2.54
N PRO A 156 -18.50 -13.22 2.25
CA PRO A 156 -19.67 -12.44 2.66
C PRO A 156 -20.97 -12.88 1.98
N GLY A 157 -20.90 -13.41 0.75
CA GLY A 157 -22.06 -14.02 0.08
C GLY A 157 -22.59 -15.23 0.83
N ILE A 158 -21.71 -16.13 1.30
CA ILE A 158 -22.11 -17.27 2.14
C ILE A 158 -22.71 -16.78 3.47
N VAL A 159 -22.06 -15.82 4.14
CA VAL A 159 -22.58 -15.23 5.38
C VAL A 159 -23.97 -14.62 5.17
N TYR A 160 -24.21 -13.96 4.03
CA TYR A 160 -25.53 -13.44 3.65
C TYR A 160 -26.57 -14.55 3.51
N LEU A 161 -26.28 -15.61 2.74
CA LEU A 161 -27.21 -16.73 2.52
C LEU A 161 -27.59 -17.43 3.83
N VAL A 162 -26.64 -17.58 4.75
CA VAL A 162 -26.85 -18.17 6.07
C VAL A 162 -27.67 -17.24 6.95
N SER A 163 -27.36 -15.94 6.97
CA SER A 163 -28.11 -14.94 7.76
C SER A 163 -29.58 -14.81 7.35
N ARG A 164 -29.90 -15.16 6.10
CA ARG A 164 -31.26 -15.16 5.54
C ARG A 164 -31.96 -16.52 5.64
N ASN A 165 -31.34 -17.51 6.28
CA ASN A 165 -31.82 -18.90 6.35
C ASN A 165 -32.08 -19.54 4.97
N ILE A 166 -31.44 -19.04 3.90
CA ILE A 166 -31.50 -19.64 2.56
C ILE A 166 -30.59 -20.88 2.53
N LEU A 167 -29.40 -20.77 3.14
CA LEU A 167 -28.48 -21.88 3.35
C LEU A 167 -28.57 -22.34 4.81
N LEU A 168 -28.98 -23.59 5.06
CA LEU A 168 -29.03 -24.12 6.43
C LEU A 168 -27.61 -24.25 7.00
N LYS A 169 -27.43 -23.90 8.27
CA LYS A 169 -26.14 -24.00 8.99
C LYS A 169 -25.51 -25.38 8.89
N LYS A 170 -26.31 -26.45 8.81
CA LYS A 170 -25.81 -27.82 8.60
C LYS A 170 -25.08 -28.00 7.27
N HIS A 171 -25.48 -27.28 6.20
CA HIS A 171 -24.85 -27.36 4.88
C HIS A 171 -23.53 -26.58 4.78
N LEU A 172 -23.23 -25.67 5.72
CA LEU A 172 -21.90 -25.06 5.82
C LEU A 172 -20.82 -26.11 6.04
N LEU A 173 -21.08 -27.13 6.87
CA LEU A 173 -20.12 -28.22 7.10
C LEU A 173 -19.80 -28.98 5.80
N TRP A 174 -20.80 -29.18 4.94
CA TRP A 174 -20.63 -29.80 3.62
C TRP A 174 -19.89 -28.88 2.64
N GLY A 175 -19.99 -27.57 2.83
CA GLY A 175 -19.27 -26.56 2.05
C GLY A 175 -17.83 -26.30 2.48
N LEU A 176 -17.41 -26.75 3.67
CA LEU A 176 -16.03 -26.57 4.16
C LEU A 176 -15.01 -27.27 3.27
N ILE A 177 -15.29 -28.51 2.86
CA ILE A 177 -14.37 -29.30 2.02
C ILE A 177 -14.19 -28.64 0.64
N PRO A 178 -15.26 -28.34 -0.14
CA PRO A 178 -15.14 -27.56 -1.38
C PRO A 178 -14.51 -26.18 -1.17
N GLY A 179 -14.77 -25.52 -0.04
CA GLY A 179 -14.18 -24.21 0.29
C GLY A 179 -12.66 -24.29 0.48
N VAL A 180 -12.17 -25.32 1.17
CA VAL A 180 -10.73 -25.60 1.31
C VAL A 180 -10.12 -25.90 -0.05
N PHE A 181 -10.73 -26.77 -0.86
CA PHE A 181 -10.27 -27.04 -2.23
C PHE A 181 -10.27 -25.78 -3.10
N GLY A 182 -11.27 -24.91 -2.98
CA GLY A 182 -11.33 -23.63 -3.69
C GLY A 182 -10.21 -22.68 -3.27
N LEU A 183 -9.90 -22.60 -1.97
CA LEU A 183 -8.78 -21.80 -1.47
C LEU A 183 -7.42 -22.35 -1.94
N ILE A 184 -7.26 -23.67 -1.92
CA ILE A 184 -6.10 -24.36 -2.47
C ILE A 184 -5.98 -24.05 -3.97
N ALA A 185 -7.06 -24.15 -4.74
CA ALA A 185 -7.07 -23.83 -6.17
C ALA A 185 -6.67 -22.36 -6.42
N LEU A 186 -7.13 -21.40 -5.61
CA LEU A 186 -6.72 -19.99 -5.71
C LEU A 186 -5.22 -19.81 -5.41
N ILE A 187 -4.65 -20.58 -4.48
CA ILE A 187 -3.21 -20.57 -4.20
C ILE A 187 -2.43 -21.11 -5.41
N TYR A 188 -2.83 -22.26 -5.94
CA TYR A 188 -2.16 -22.90 -7.08
C TYR A 188 -2.38 -22.20 -8.42
N TRP A 189 -3.39 -21.35 -8.56
CA TRP A 189 -3.59 -20.55 -9.79
C TRP A 189 -2.42 -19.61 -10.05
N HIS A 190 -1.76 -19.08 -9.02
CA HIS A 190 -0.59 -18.18 -9.17
C HIS A 190 0.36 -18.33 -7.98
N PRO A 191 1.17 -19.41 -7.95
CA PRO A 191 1.97 -19.79 -6.78
C PRO A 191 3.15 -18.83 -6.55
N VAL A 192 3.74 -18.28 -7.62
CA VAL A 192 4.86 -17.33 -7.55
C VAL A 192 4.49 -16.06 -6.77
N SER A 193 3.32 -15.50 -7.08
CA SER A 193 2.78 -14.31 -6.39
C SER A 193 2.50 -14.57 -4.91
N VAL A 194 1.96 -15.74 -4.58
CA VAL A 194 1.65 -16.13 -3.19
C VAL A 194 2.93 -16.36 -2.40
N SER A 195 3.90 -17.04 -3.00
CA SER A 195 5.23 -17.27 -2.43
C SER A 195 5.93 -15.96 -2.06
N GLY A 196 5.97 -14.98 -2.98
CA GLY A 196 6.56 -13.67 -2.69
C GLY A 196 5.89 -12.95 -1.52
N ARG A 197 4.54 -12.98 -1.43
CA ARG A 197 3.80 -12.38 -0.30
C ARG A 197 4.11 -13.05 1.04
N PHE A 198 4.22 -14.38 1.08
CA PHE A 198 4.60 -15.07 2.32
C PHE A 198 6.00 -14.68 2.80
N PHE A 199 6.96 -14.54 1.89
CA PHE A 199 8.29 -14.07 2.24
C PHE A 199 8.24 -12.65 2.84
N ILE A 200 7.49 -11.74 2.20
CA ILE A 200 7.27 -10.39 2.72
C ILE A 200 6.68 -10.41 4.13
N TRP A 201 5.73 -11.32 4.39
CA TRP A 201 5.10 -11.45 5.69
C TRP A 201 6.04 -11.98 6.77
N ILE A 202 6.94 -12.91 6.41
CA ILE A 202 7.97 -13.43 7.32
C ILE A 202 8.92 -12.29 7.71
N VAL A 203 9.43 -11.55 6.73
CA VAL A 203 10.34 -10.42 6.99
C VAL A 203 9.64 -9.34 7.80
N ALA A 204 8.42 -8.94 7.43
CA ALA A 204 7.63 -7.96 8.18
C ALA A 204 7.36 -8.41 9.63
N SER A 205 7.08 -9.70 9.85
CA SER A 205 6.91 -10.23 11.20
C SER A 205 8.20 -10.14 12.01
N SER A 206 9.36 -10.41 11.39
CA SER A 206 10.67 -10.24 12.03
C SER A 206 10.94 -8.79 12.44
N MET A 207 10.47 -7.81 11.64
CA MET A 207 10.55 -6.39 11.99
C MET A 207 9.72 -6.06 13.22
N ILE A 208 8.49 -6.59 13.33
CA ILE A 208 7.63 -6.39 14.52
C ILE A 208 8.32 -6.95 15.76
N VAL A 209 8.92 -8.14 15.66
CA VAL A 209 9.66 -8.77 16.78
C VAL A 209 10.88 -7.93 17.17
N SER A 210 11.61 -7.40 16.18
CA SER A 210 12.83 -6.60 16.42
C SER A 210 12.56 -5.27 17.11
N LYS A 211 11.43 -4.62 16.82
CA LYS A 211 11.03 -3.35 17.46
C LYS A 211 9.51 -3.31 17.65
N PRO A 212 8.98 -3.91 18.74
CA PRO A 212 7.54 -4.02 18.97
C PRO A 212 6.81 -2.68 19.11
N GLN A 213 7.54 -1.60 19.41
CA GLN A 213 6.99 -0.25 19.49
C GLN A 213 6.60 0.31 18.13
N GLY A 214 7.18 -0.21 17.03
CA GLY A 214 6.96 0.28 15.66
C GLY A 214 8.19 0.96 15.07
N TRP A 215 8.30 0.88 13.74
CA TRP A 215 9.39 1.44 12.93
C TRP A 215 9.07 2.82 12.36
N GLY A 216 7.82 3.29 12.49
CA GLY A 216 7.39 4.58 11.97
C GLY A 216 6.88 4.52 10.52
N LEU A 217 6.45 5.68 10.01
CA LEU A 217 5.62 5.79 8.80
C LEU A 217 6.26 5.27 7.51
N TYR A 218 7.60 5.31 7.44
CA TYR A 218 8.37 4.90 6.26
C TYR A 218 9.02 3.53 6.43
N ALA A 219 8.51 2.70 7.34
CA ALA A 219 9.15 1.45 7.69
C ALA A 219 9.33 0.50 6.49
N PHE A 220 8.36 0.43 5.58
CA PHE A 220 8.48 -0.40 4.38
C PHE A 220 9.36 0.24 3.29
N GLN A 221 9.40 1.56 3.20
CA GLN A 221 10.23 2.28 2.25
C GLN A 221 11.70 2.25 2.65
N LYS A 222 12.00 2.41 3.95
CA LYS A 222 13.36 2.50 4.48
C LYS A 222 13.88 1.17 5.02
N HIS A 223 13.19 0.60 6.01
CA HIS A 223 13.75 -0.48 6.83
C HIS A 223 13.52 -1.86 6.24
N TYR A 224 12.35 -2.11 5.63
CA TYR A 224 12.01 -3.43 5.10
C TYR A 224 13.06 -3.99 4.11
N PRO A 225 13.57 -3.22 3.14
CA PRO A 225 14.58 -3.73 2.21
C PRO A 225 15.88 -4.16 2.92
N GLU A 226 16.33 -3.41 3.94
CA GLU A 226 17.51 -3.77 4.74
C GLU A 226 17.25 -5.03 5.59
N PHE A 227 16.06 -5.17 6.16
CA PHE A 227 15.64 -6.38 6.86
C PHE A 227 15.59 -7.60 5.93
N GLN A 228 15.07 -7.42 4.72
CA GLN A 228 15.06 -8.44 3.68
C GLN A 228 16.50 -8.88 3.34
N SER A 229 17.40 -7.92 3.10
CA SER A 229 18.82 -8.17 2.84
C SER A 229 19.48 -9.02 3.94
N ASN A 230 19.29 -8.63 5.20
CA ASN A 230 19.82 -9.36 6.36
C ASN A 230 19.18 -10.75 6.53
N PHE A 231 17.87 -10.88 6.26
CA PHE A 231 17.18 -12.17 6.34
C PHE A 231 17.71 -13.16 5.30
N ILE A 232 17.94 -12.70 4.07
CA ILE A 232 18.50 -13.50 2.98
C ILE A 232 19.91 -14.00 3.33
N LEU A 233 20.74 -13.12 3.90
CA LEU A 233 22.08 -13.49 4.36
C LEU A 233 22.07 -14.55 5.47
N ASN A 234 21.20 -14.38 6.47
CA ASN A 234 21.15 -15.27 7.62
C ASN A 234 20.43 -16.59 7.33
N HIS A 235 19.54 -16.62 6.34
CA HIS A 235 18.70 -17.77 6.01
C HIS A 235 18.65 -18.06 4.49
N PRO A 236 19.79 -18.31 3.82
CA PRO A 236 19.86 -18.42 2.35
C PRO A 236 19.01 -19.58 1.81
N LYS A 237 19.01 -20.73 2.49
CA LYS A 237 18.20 -21.90 2.08
C LYS A 237 16.70 -21.63 2.11
N ILE A 238 16.24 -20.78 3.05
CA ILE A 238 14.83 -20.38 3.12
C ILE A 238 14.54 -19.41 1.98
N ALA A 239 15.40 -18.40 1.80
CA ALA A 239 15.27 -17.40 0.74
C ALA A 239 15.20 -18.03 -0.66
N GLU A 240 15.99 -19.06 -0.95
CA GLU A 240 15.99 -19.79 -2.23
C GLU A 240 14.65 -20.45 -2.59
N THR A 241 13.79 -20.72 -1.59
CA THR A 241 12.46 -21.33 -1.83
C THR A 241 11.39 -20.32 -2.22
N PHE A 242 11.66 -19.03 -2.04
CA PHE A 242 10.69 -17.96 -2.27
C PHE A 242 11.00 -17.16 -3.53
N ASN A 243 9.95 -16.55 -4.12
CA ASN A 243 10.13 -15.56 -5.18
C ASN A 243 10.32 -14.17 -4.57
N ILE A 244 11.57 -13.79 -4.37
CA ILE A 244 11.96 -12.55 -3.71
C ILE A 244 11.92 -11.39 -4.70
N ASP A 245 11.29 -10.31 -4.27
CA ASP A 245 11.29 -9.02 -4.96
C ASP A 245 11.46 -7.90 -3.92
N VAL A 246 11.84 -6.71 -4.35
CA VAL A 246 11.89 -5.52 -3.47
C VAL A 246 10.53 -4.85 -3.53
N VAL A 247 9.91 -4.75 -2.36
CA VAL A 247 8.61 -4.14 -2.21
C VAL A 247 8.66 -3.06 -1.15
N HIS A 248 7.84 -2.03 -1.34
CA HIS A 248 7.62 -0.96 -0.37
C HIS A 248 6.22 -1.06 0.26
N SER A 249 5.65 -2.27 0.29
CA SER A 249 4.35 -2.56 0.89
C SER A 249 4.29 -4.03 1.33
N SER A 250 3.59 -4.29 2.44
CA SER A 250 3.40 -5.63 3.00
C SER A 250 2.41 -6.51 2.22
N PHE A 251 1.59 -5.90 1.35
CA PHE A 251 0.37 -6.55 0.81
C PHE A 251 -0.50 -7.19 1.90
N ASN A 252 -0.48 -6.61 3.11
CA ASN A 252 -1.26 -7.02 4.26
C ASN A 252 -1.34 -5.85 5.26
N GLU A 253 -2.53 -5.29 5.43
CA GLU A 253 -2.74 -4.08 6.23
C GLU A 253 -2.45 -4.29 7.73
N PHE A 254 -2.67 -5.50 8.25
CA PHE A 254 -2.35 -5.83 9.64
C PHE A 254 -0.85 -5.79 9.89
N LEU A 255 -0.07 -6.38 8.98
CA LEU A 255 1.39 -6.31 9.06
C LEU A 255 1.89 -4.88 8.81
N ASN A 256 1.24 -4.13 7.91
CA ASN A 256 1.56 -2.73 7.66
C ASN A 256 1.45 -1.90 8.95
N ILE A 257 0.30 -2.02 9.64
CA ILE A 257 0.04 -1.33 10.90
C ILE A 257 0.98 -1.83 12.00
N GLY A 258 1.20 -3.14 12.11
CA GLY A 258 2.08 -3.71 13.13
C GLY A 258 3.54 -3.28 13.00
N VAL A 259 4.06 -3.21 11.77
CA VAL A 259 5.42 -2.71 11.50
C VAL A 259 5.49 -1.19 11.72
N THR A 260 4.49 -0.44 11.28
CA THR A 260 4.49 1.03 11.30
C THR A 260 4.24 1.60 12.69
N LEU A 261 3.11 1.21 13.31
CA LEU A 261 2.60 1.73 14.59
C LEU A 261 2.89 0.80 15.78
N GLY A 262 3.57 -0.33 15.53
CA GLY A 262 3.88 -1.31 16.55
C GLY A 262 2.72 -2.21 16.95
N VAL A 263 2.98 -3.08 17.92
CA VAL A 263 2.01 -4.02 18.48
C VAL A 263 0.82 -3.27 19.11
N LEU A 264 1.05 -2.10 19.70
CA LEU A 264 -0.01 -1.28 20.27
C LEU A 264 -0.97 -0.76 19.18
N GLY A 265 -0.45 -0.25 18.07
CA GLY A 265 -1.26 0.17 16.93
C GLY A 265 -2.04 -1.00 16.32
N LEU A 266 -1.39 -2.16 16.16
CA LEU A 266 -2.06 -3.38 15.68
C LEU A 266 -3.19 -3.82 16.62
N LEU A 267 -2.96 -3.81 17.93
CA LEU A 267 -3.99 -4.16 18.91
C LEU A 267 -5.17 -3.21 18.84
N CYS A 268 -4.94 -1.89 18.81
CA CYS A 268 -6.00 -0.89 18.66
C CYS A 268 -6.81 -1.10 17.38
N TYR A 269 -6.14 -1.41 16.26
CA TYR A 269 -6.80 -1.69 14.98
C TYR A 269 -7.65 -2.96 15.01
N VAL A 270 -7.12 -4.05 15.57
CA VAL A 270 -7.86 -5.31 15.72
C VAL A 270 -9.07 -5.13 16.62
N LEU A 271 -8.92 -4.45 17.76
CA LEU A 271 -10.04 -4.13 18.67
C LEU A 271 -11.10 -3.28 17.98
N LEU A 272 -10.69 -2.31 17.16
CA LEU A 272 -11.62 -1.48 16.38
C LEU A 272 -12.40 -2.34 15.38
N ILE A 273 -11.74 -3.22 14.63
CA ILE A 273 -12.40 -4.13 13.69
C ILE A 273 -13.40 -5.03 14.40
N ILE A 274 -12.99 -5.62 15.53
CA ILE A 274 -13.87 -6.47 16.34
C ILE A 274 -15.09 -5.67 16.80
N TYR A 275 -14.88 -4.46 17.30
CA TYR A 275 -15.94 -3.58 17.74
C TYR A 275 -16.95 -3.30 16.61
N ILE A 276 -16.50 -2.83 15.44
CA ILE A 276 -17.40 -2.47 14.35
C ILE A 276 -18.16 -3.68 13.77
N LEU A 277 -17.52 -4.86 13.72
CA LEU A 277 -18.17 -6.09 13.27
C LEU A 277 -19.23 -6.56 14.27
N ILE A 278 -18.93 -6.50 15.57
CA ILE A 278 -19.90 -6.83 16.63
C ILE A 278 -21.07 -5.84 16.63
N SER A 279 -20.82 -4.54 16.53
CA SER A 279 -21.87 -3.52 16.47
C SER A 279 -22.76 -3.74 15.24
N ALA A 280 -22.18 -3.98 14.06
CA ALA A 280 -22.94 -4.28 12.84
C ALA A 280 -23.77 -5.57 12.97
N TYR A 281 -23.20 -6.62 13.57
CA TYR A 281 -23.89 -7.89 13.81
C TYR A 281 -25.05 -7.76 14.78
N LYS A 282 -24.83 -7.15 15.96
CA LYS A 282 -25.87 -6.92 16.98
C LYS A 282 -27.00 -6.04 16.48
N ALA A 283 -26.70 -5.07 15.62
CA ALA A 283 -27.70 -4.20 15.00
C ALA A 283 -28.44 -4.88 13.82
N HIS A 284 -28.12 -6.13 13.48
CA HIS A 284 -28.58 -6.81 12.25
C HIS A 284 -28.40 -5.94 10.99
N SER A 285 -27.30 -5.17 10.97
CA SER A 285 -27.03 -4.20 9.93
C SER A 285 -26.50 -4.90 8.68
N PRO A 286 -26.99 -4.56 7.48
CA PRO A 286 -26.46 -5.12 6.24
C PRO A 286 -25.03 -4.65 5.94
N LEU A 287 -24.49 -3.70 6.70
CA LEU A 287 -23.09 -3.25 6.61
C LEU A 287 -22.08 -4.32 7.02
N LEU A 288 -22.52 -5.39 7.70
CA LEU A 288 -21.64 -6.50 8.07
C LEU A 288 -20.95 -7.12 6.84
N PHE A 289 -21.67 -7.30 5.74
CA PHE A 289 -21.13 -7.96 4.53
C PHE A 289 -19.97 -7.18 3.87
N PRO A 290 -20.12 -5.87 3.53
CA PRO A 290 -19.01 -5.11 2.95
C PRO A 290 -17.86 -4.87 3.94
N LEU A 291 -18.12 -4.83 5.25
CA LEU A 291 -17.06 -4.79 6.26
C LEU A 291 -16.21 -6.08 6.26
N ILE A 292 -16.85 -7.26 6.16
CA ILE A 292 -16.12 -8.53 6.04
C ILE A 292 -15.33 -8.58 4.71
N SER A 293 -15.92 -8.14 3.59
CA SER A 293 -15.21 -8.04 2.30
C SER A 293 -13.93 -7.21 2.44
N PHE A 294 -14.01 -6.05 3.11
CA PHE A 294 -12.86 -5.19 3.32
C PHE A 294 -11.75 -5.89 4.13
N GLN A 295 -12.10 -6.59 5.22
CA GLN A 295 -11.10 -7.28 6.03
C GLN A 295 -10.40 -8.42 5.27
N ILE A 296 -11.12 -9.16 4.42
CA ILE A 296 -10.52 -10.20 3.57
C ILE A 296 -9.52 -9.58 2.59
N VAL A 297 -9.87 -8.43 1.99
CA VAL A 297 -8.94 -7.67 1.13
C VAL A 297 -7.71 -7.23 1.94
N SER A 298 -7.89 -6.73 3.17
CA SER A 298 -6.79 -6.28 4.04
C SER A 298 -5.76 -7.37 4.37
N PHE A 299 -6.13 -8.66 4.35
CA PHE A 299 -5.18 -9.75 4.60
C PHE A 299 -4.23 -10.04 3.44
N SER A 300 -4.55 -9.58 2.24
CA SER A 300 -3.79 -9.92 1.02
C SER A 300 -3.53 -8.72 0.12
N TYR A 301 -3.83 -7.51 0.59
CA TYR A 301 -3.61 -6.27 -0.11
C TYR A 301 -3.45 -5.08 0.86
N PHE A 302 -3.28 -3.87 0.31
CA PHE A 302 -3.05 -2.61 1.04
C PHE A 302 -4.21 -1.62 0.83
N PRO A 303 -5.44 -1.94 1.24
CA PRO A 303 -6.61 -1.12 0.92
C PRO A 303 -6.48 0.34 1.41
N PHE A 304 -5.69 0.63 2.46
CA PHE A 304 -5.54 2.00 2.94
C PHE A 304 -4.75 2.94 2.04
N GLN A 305 -3.92 2.41 1.13
CA GLN A 305 -3.25 3.23 0.11
C GLN A 305 -4.17 3.50 -1.11
N ILE A 306 -5.36 2.89 -1.16
CA ILE A 306 -6.33 3.07 -2.23
C ILE A 306 -7.40 4.04 -1.75
N VAL A 307 -7.21 5.34 -2.00
CA VAL A 307 -8.05 6.41 -1.47
C VAL A 307 -9.57 6.15 -1.62
N PRO A 308 -10.10 5.77 -2.81
CA PRO A 308 -11.54 5.48 -2.94
C PRO A 308 -12.02 4.35 -2.02
N LEU A 309 -11.19 3.34 -1.79
CA LEU A 309 -11.52 2.20 -0.95
C LEU A 309 -11.47 2.56 0.54
N THR A 310 -10.47 3.35 0.96
CA THR A 310 -10.38 3.88 2.32
C THR A 310 -11.58 4.75 2.67
N VAL A 311 -12.00 5.63 1.76
CA VAL A 311 -13.19 6.48 1.92
C VAL A 311 -14.45 5.63 2.12
N VAL A 312 -14.64 4.58 1.32
CA VAL A 312 -15.76 3.64 1.50
C VAL A 312 -15.68 2.99 2.90
N PHE A 313 -14.52 2.51 3.31
CA PHE A 313 -14.36 1.88 4.62
C PHE A 313 -14.66 2.82 5.79
N VAL A 314 -14.16 4.06 5.76
CA VAL A 314 -14.43 5.07 6.80
C VAL A 314 -15.92 5.39 6.89
N LEU A 315 -16.62 5.48 5.75
CA LEU A 315 -18.08 5.63 5.70
C LEU A 315 -18.78 4.41 6.34
N LEU A 316 -18.41 3.18 5.97
CA LEU A 316 -19.00 1.95 6.52
C LEU A 316 -18.78 1.85 8.03
N MET A 317 -17.57 2.15 8.48
CA MET A 317 -17.16 2.17 9.89
C MET A 317 -17.99 3.18 10.68
N ALA A 318 -18.10 4.42 10.20
CA ALA A 318 -18.86 5.46 10.87
C ALA A 318 -20.34 5.11 11.01
N MET A 319 -20.95 4.51 9.98
CA MET A 319 -22.32 4.02 10.03
C MET A 319 -22.50 2.82 10.98
N ALA A 320 -21.54 1.88 11.01
CA ALA A 320 -21.57 0.73 11.90
C ALA A 320 -21.50 1.16 13.37
N ILE A 321 -20.61 2.11 13.71
CA ILE A 321 -20.50 2.70 15.04
C ILE A 321 -21.81 3.43 15.41
N ASN A 322 -22.39 4.21 14.49
CA ASN A 322 -23.68 4.88 14.72
C ASN A 322 -24.87 3.94 14.91
N SER A 323 -24.77 2.69 14.48
CA SER A 323 -25.82 1.69 14.68
C SER A 323 -25.84 1.10 16.10
N ASP A 324 -24.78 1.35 16.89
CA ASP A 324 -24.68 0.89 18.26
C ASP A 324 -25.42 1.83 19.24
N SER A 325 -26.18 1.24 20.16
CA SER A 325 -26.97 1.96 21.17
C SER A 325 -26.48 1.77 22.60
N THR A 326 -25.42 0.97 22.82
CA THR A 326 -25.19 0.32 24.12
C THR A 326 -24.29 1.08 25.11
N HIS A 327 -23.38 1.97 24.66
CA HIS A 327 -22.45 2.68 25.55
C HIS A 327 -22.18 4.11 25.08
N THR A 328 -22.70 5.13 25.77
CA THR A 328 -22.72 6.49 25.21
C THR A 328 -22.27 7.54 26.20
N ILE A 329 -21.19 8.25 25.89
CA ILE A 329 -20.82 9.50 26.58
C ILE A 329 -21.41 10.67 25.79
N LYS A 330 -22.20 11.50 26.45
CA LYS A 330 -22.88 12.66 25.86
C LYS A 330 -21.95 13.87 25.92
N ILE A 331 -21.45 14.37 24.78
CA ILE A 331 -20.42 15.44 24.79
C ILE A 331 -20.92 16.79 24.23
N VAL A 332 -21.73 16.83 23.17
CA VAL A 332 -22.04 18.11 22.49
C VAL A 332 -23.51 18.22 22.12
N GLY A 333 -24.13 19.35 22.48
CA GLY A 333 -25.45 19.76 22.00
C GLY A 333 -25.42 20.24 20.55
N ILE A 334 -26.32 19.72 19.71
CA ILE A 334 -26.30 19.84 18.24
C ILE A 334 -26.60 21.23 17.63
N ARG A 335 -26.68 22.29 18.43
CA ARG A 335 -26.99 23.65 17.93
C ARG A 335 -26.04 24.14 16.82
N TYR A 336 -24.81 23.64 16.77
CA TYR A 336 -23.78 24.06 15.79
C TYR A 336 -23.34 22.97 14.80
N ARG A 337 -24.14 21.90 14.60
CA ARG A 337 -23.77 20.76 13.73
C ARG A 337 -23.37 21.19 12.32
N ALA A 338 -24.08 22.14 11.72
CA ALA A 338 -23.77 22.65 10.39
C ALA A 338 -22.44 23.41 10.36
N LEU A 339 -22.13 24.21 11.39
CA LEU A 339 -20.86 24.94 11.49
C LEU A 339 -19.68 23.97 11.62
N VAL A 340 -19.80 22.92 12.46
CA VAL A 340 -18.76 21.90 12.61
C VAL A 340 -18.51 21.17 11.29
N ILE A 341 -19.58 20.80 10.58
CA ILE A 341 -19.47 20.17 9.26
C ILE A 341 -18.76 21.09 8.27
N ILE A 342 -19.18 22.35 8.18
CA ILE A 342 -18.57 23.34 7.27
C ILE A 342 -17.09 23.54 7.63
N SER A 343 -16.73 23.65 8.91
CA SER A 343 -15.33 23.79 9.31
C SER A 343 -14.48 22.57 8.94
N LEU A 344 -15.01 21.35 9.10
CA LEU A 344 -14.30 20.13 8.69
C LEU A 344 -14.11 20.07 7.17
N ILE A 345 -15.10 20.50 6.38
CA ILE A 345 -15.02 20.56 4.91
C ILE A 345 -14.00 21.61 4.46
N VAL A 346 -14.03 22.81 5.05
CA VAL A 346 -13.08 23.89 4.73
C VAL A 346 -11.67 23.46 5.08
N PHE A 347 -11.45 22.88 6.26
CA PHE A 347 -10.15 22.37 6.69
C PHE A 347 -9.64 21.24 5.77
N SER A 348 -10.50 20.27 5.42
CA SER A 348 -10.14 19.18 4.50
C SER A 348 -9.79 19.69 3.11
N SER A 349 -10.56 20.65 2.60
CA SER A 349 -10.33 21.27 1.29
C SER A 349 -9.01 22.02 1.26
N PHE A 350 -8.70 22.78 2.31
CA PHE A 350 -7.44 23.50 2.45
C PHE A 350 -6.24 22.55 2.46
N LEU A 351 -6.28 21.51 3.30
CA LEU A 351 -5.22 20.50 3.35
C LEU A 351 -5.04 19.79 2.01
N SER A 352 -6.14 19.36 1.37
CA SER A 352 -6.10 18.68 0.08
C SER A 352 -5.51 19.57 -1.02
N PHE A 353 -5.85 20.86 -1.00
CA PHE A 353 -5.31 21.84 -1.94
C PHE A 353 -3.82 22.06 -1.74
N SER A 354 -3.37 22.27 -0.49
CA SER A 354 -1.95 22.39 -0.15
C SER A 354 -1.16 21.15 -0.59
N ASN A 355 -1.70 19.97 -0.32
CA ASN A 355 -1.10 18.69 -0.70
C ASN A 355 -0.96 18.54 -2.22
N MET A 356 -2.02 18.87 -2.96
CA MET A 356 -2.03 18.85 -4.42
C MET A 356 -1.01 19.85 -4.98
N GLN A 357 -0.91 21.05 -4.41
CA GLN A 357 0.08 22.04 -4.83
C GLN A 357 1.51 21.54 -4.62
N ASN A 358 1.85 21.01 -3.45
CA ASN A 358 3.18 20.47 -3.17
C ASN A 358 3.55 19.34 -4.16
N TYR A 359 2.61 18.43 -4.41
CA TYR A 359 2.81 17.35 -5.38
C TYR A 359 3.02 17.89 -6.80
N GLN A 360 2.20 18.84 -7.24
CA GLN A 360 2.33 19.46 -8.56
C GLN A 360 3.65 20.22 -8.73
N GLN A 361 4.10 20.94 -7.70
CA GLN A 361 5.39 21.64 -7.73
C GLN A 361 6.55 20.65 -7.83
N TRP A 362 6.51 19.55 -7.07
CA TRP A 362 7.51 18.50 -7.19
C TRP A 362 7.53 17.88 -8.60
N GLN A 363 6.37 17.51 -9.15
CA GLN A 363 6.28 16.96 -10.51
C GLN A 363 6.78 17.96 -11.57
N LEU A 364 6.51 19.25 -11.39
CA LEU A 364 7.01 20.31 -12.25
C LEU A 364 8.54 20.42 -12.17
N ALA A 365 9.11 20.36 -10.97
CA ALA A 365 10.56 20.36 -10.76
C ALA A 365 11.22 19.17 -11.45
N VAL A 366 10.69 17.95 -11.26
CA VAL A 366 11.18 16.73 -11.93
C VAL A 366 11.12 16.86 -13.45
N LYS A 367 10.02 17.41 -13.99
CA LYS A 367 9.90 17.66 -15.43
C LYS A 367 10.97 18.63 -15.94
N TYR A 368 11.20 19.75 -15.25
CA TYR A 368 12.24 20.71 -15.62
C TYR A 368 13.66 20.20 -15.39
N ALA A 369 13.86 19.19 -14.53
CA ALA A 369 15.16 18.54 -14.34
C ALA A 369 15.57 17.65 -15.54
N GLN A 370 14.70 17.44 -16.53
CA GLN A 370 15.01 16.66 -17.73
C GLN A 370 15.73 17.47 -18.81
N ASP A 371 15.52 18.79 -18.87
CA ASP A 371 16.19 19.69 -19.83
C ASP A 371 17.21 20.58 -19.12
N LYS A 372 18.46 20.52 -19.61
CA LYS A 372 19.58 21.33 -19.10
C LYS A 372 19.27 22.82 -19.08
N LYS A 373 18.45 23.34 -20.00
CA LYS A 373 18.07 24.76 -20.05
C LYS A 373 17.18 25.18 -18.89
N THR A 374 16.47 24.24 -18.26
CA THR A 374 15.52 24.50 -17.18
C THR A 374 16.01 24.05 -15.80
N HIS A 375 17.27 23.61 -15.69
CA HIS A 375 17.85 23.16 -14.41
C HIS A 375 17.80 24.23 -13.31
N THR A 376 18.09 25.49 -13.64
CA THR A 376 18.04 26.59 -12.65
C THR A 376 16.63 26.81 -12.10
N VAL A 377 15.62 26.76 -12.98
CA VAL A 377 14.21 26.85 -12.60
C VAL A 377 13.80 25.66 -11.74
N SER A 378 14.25 24.45 -12.11
CA SER A 378 14.00 23.24 -11.33
C SER A 378 14.59 23.34 -9.92
N ASP A 379 15.84 23.80 -9.80
CA ASP A 379 16.53 23.97 -8.51
C ASP A 379 15.83 24.99 -7.61
N GLU A 380 15.35 26.11 -8.16
CA GLU A 380 14.55 27.08 -7.40
C GLU A 380 13.26 26.46 -6.84
N ILE A 381 12.57 25.62 -7.62
CA ILE A 381 11.36 24.94 -7.16
C ILE A 381 11.72 23.92 -6.06
N PHE A 382 12.76 23.10 -6.26
CA PHE A 382 13.22 22.15 -5.25
C PHE A 382 13.60 22.84 -3.94
N LYS A 383 14.41 23.90 -3.99
CA LYS A 383 14.79 24.72 -2.81
C LYS A 383 13.59 25.25 -2.06
N LYS A 384 12.57 25.73 -2.80
CA LYS A 384 11.33 26.24 -2.19
C LYS A 384 10.52 25.14 -1.51
N GLN A 385 10.49 23.94 -2.08
CA GLN A 385 9.73 22.80 -1.55
C GLN A 385 10.47 22.03 -0.45
N TYR A 386 11.80 22.12 -0.40
CA TYR A 386 12.65 21.34 0.50
C TYR A 386 12.23 21.37 1.99
N PRO A 387 11.88 22.52 2.61
CA PRO A 387 11.45 22.55 4.01
C PRO A 387 10.16 21.78 4.32
N GLN A 388 9.33 21.54 3.30
CA GLN A 388 8.04 20.83 3.42
C GLN A 388 8.16 19.34 3.04
N MET A 389 9.28 18.95 2.45
CA MET A 389 9.46 17.63 1.83
C MET A 389 10.73 16.91 2.28
N LEU A 390 11.41 17.41 3.32
CA LEU A 390 12.62 16.83 3.92
C LEU A 390 12.46 15.36 4.32
N GLY A 391 11.27 14.97 4.77
CA GLY A 391 10.93 13.61 5.18
C GLY A 391 10.52 12.69 4.03
N ASN A 392 10.60 13.16 2.78
CA ASN A 392 10.24 12.38 1.59
C ASN A 392 11.50 11.93 0.85
N GLY A 393 11.90 10.67 1.03
CA GLY A 393 13.14 10.15 0.44
C GLY A 393 13.16 10.17 -1.10
N LEU A 394 12.01 10.04 -1.76
CA LEU A 394 11.93 10.11 -3.23
C LEU A 394 12.08 11.54 -3.75
N PHE A 395 11.54 12.53 -3.03
CA PHE A 395 11.77 13.94 -3.32
C PHE A 395 13.25 14.29 -3.16
N LEU A 396 13.87 13.88 -2.05
CA LEU A 396 15.29 14.10 -1.80
C LEU A 396 16.17 13.46 -2.88
N LEU A 397 15.85 12.23 -3.28
CA LEU A 397 16.54 11.54 -4.37
C LEU A 397 16.41 12.30 -5.70
N SER A 398 15.20 12.78 -6.02
CA SER A 398 14.95 13.58 -7.23
C SER A 398 15.76 14.88 -7.22
N TYR A 399 15.85 15.54 -6.06
CA TYR A 399 16.63 16.76 -5.91
C TYR A 399 18.13 16.47 -6.02
N ALA A 400 18.61 15.40 -5.40
CA ALA A 400 20.01 14.98 -5.48
C ALA A 400 20.44 14.67 -6.93
N GLU A 401 19.56 14.06 -7.73
CA GLU A 401 19.81 13.80 -9.14
C GLU A 401 19.98 15.10 -9.94
N LEU A 402 19.13 16.11 -9.68
CA LEU A 402 19.30 17.43 -10.29
C LEU A 402 20.62 18.08 -9.87
N SER A 403 20.96 18.06 -8.58
CA SER A 403 22.21 18.64 -8.07
C SER A 403 23.43 18.00 -8.72
N ASP A 404 23.45 16.68 -8.90
CA ASP A 404 24.54 15.99 -9.62
C ASP A 404 24.60 16.40 -11.10
N LYS A 405 23.45 16.50 -11.79
CA LYS A 405 23.37 17.01 -13.18
C LYS A 405 23.86 18.46 -13.33
N MET A 406 23.72 19.27 -12.28
CA MET A 406 24.23 20.64 -12.23
C MET A 406 25.71 20.72 -11.83
N GLY A 407 26.33 19.60 -11.43
CA GLY A 407 27.72 19.53 -11.00
C GLY A 407 27.94 19.85 -9.51
N ASP A 408 26.88 20.03 -8.72
CA ASP A 408 26.96 20.24 -7.27
C ASP A 408 26.99 18.89 -6.54
N THR A 409 28.12 18.20 -6.65
CA THR A 409 28.34 16.90 -6.01
C THR A 409 28.25 16.94 -4.47
N PRO A 410 28.74 17.98 -3.77
CA PRO A 410 28.56 18.09 -2.32
C PRO A 410 27.09 18.14 -1.88
N LEU A 411 26.26 18.94 -2.56
CA LEU A 411 24.82 19.01 -2.27
C LEU A 411 24.12 17.70 -2.63
N SER A 412 24.45 17.11 -3.78
CA SER A 412 23.88 15.80 -4.16
C SER A 412 24.16 14.74 -3.10
N PHE A 413 25.41 14.66 -2.60
CA PHE A 413 25.77 13.71 -1.56
C PHE A 413 25.05 13.97 -0.24
N SER A 414 24.90 15.23 0.19
CA SER A 414 24.17 15.54 1.42
C SER A 414 22.70 15.16 1.32
N LEU A 415 22.06 15.42 0.18
CA LEU A 415 20.67 15.03 -0.10
C LEU A 415 20.49 13.52 -0.15
N LEU A 416 21.41 12.77 -0.78
CA LEU A 416 21.37 11.30 -0.80
C LEU A 416 21.53 10.71 0.61
N LYS A 417 22.43 11.28 1.42
CA LYS A 417 22.61 10.85 2.82
C LYS A 417 21.36 11.13 3.66
N GLU A 418 20.67 12.23 3.38
CA GLU A 418 19.40 12.53 4.03
C GLU A 418 18.27 11.61 3.56
N ALA A 419 18.20 11.31 2.25
CA ALA A 419 17.24 10.39 1.67
C ALA A 419 17.35 8.98 2.25
N ASP A 420 18.57 8.55 2.61
CA ASP A 420 18.83 7.28 3.25
C ASP A 420 18.14 7.15 4.62
N ASN A 421 17.59 8.20 5.23
CA ASN A 421 16.78 8.06 6.43
C ASN A 421 15.33 7.64 6.15
N TYR A 422 14.85 7.80 4.92
CA TYR A 422 13.42 7.66 4.57
C TYR A 422 13.15 6.67 3.44
N TYR A 423 14.17 6.30 2.67
CA TYR A 423 14.03 5.42 1.53
C TYR A 423 15.23 4.49 1.35
N SER A 424 14.98 3.29 0.87
CA SER A 424 16.03 2.33 0.50
C SER A 424 15.52 1.39 -0.59
N ASP A 425 16.26 1.28 -1.68
CA ASP A 425 16.09 0.22 -2.67
C ASP A 425 17.47 -0.13 -3.27
N PRO A 426 17.60 -1.20 -4.06
CA PRO A 426 18.90 -1.59 -4.63
C PRO A 426 19.55 -0.52 -5.51
N VAL A 427 18.76 0.23 -6.29
CA VAL A 427 19.26 1.26 -7.22
C VAL A 427 19.69 2.50 -6.46
N PHE A 428 18.89 2.96 -5.50
CA PHE A 428 19.22 4.02 -4.58
C PHE A 428 20.50 3.72 -3.81
N LEU A 429 20.64 2.51 -3.28
CA LEU A 429 21.85 2.11 -2.57
C LEU A 429 23.08 2.03 -3.48
N GLN A 430 22.92 1.64 -4.75
CA GLN A 430 23.98 1.73 -5.75
C GLN A 430 24.41 3.18 -6.00
N ILE A 431 23.46 4.11 -6.16
CA ILE A 431 23.73 5.55 -6.35
C ILE A 431 24.43 6.12 -5.11
N LEU A 432 23.90 5.85 -3.92
CA LEU A 432 24.47 6.30 -2.65
C LEU A 432 25.87 5.73 -2.43
N SER A 433 26.10 4.45 -2.78
CA SER A 433 27.41 3.83 -2.72
C SER A 433 28.43 4.52 -3.64
N SER A 434 28.02 4.81 -4.88
CA SER A 434 28.85 5.56 -5.83
C SER A 434 29.18 6.97 -5.32
N ALA A 435 28.25 7.59 -4.59
CA ALA A 435 28.48 8.88 -3.97
C ALA A 435 29.49 8.78 -2.80
N TYR A 436 29.40 7.76 -1.96
CA TYR A 436 30.41 7.48 -0.92
C TYR A 436 31.80 7.18 -1.51
N GLU A 437 31.87 6.44 -2.61
CA GLU A 437 33.12 6.19 -3.36
C GLU A 437 33.77 7.51 -3.80
N LYS A 438 32.99 8.42 -4.43
CA LYS A 438 33.47 9.74 -4.86
C LYS A 438 33.97 10.61 -3.69
N GLN A 439 33.38 10.46 -2.50
CA GLN A 439 33.77 11.17 -1.29
C GLN A 439 34.97 10.53 -0.56
N GLY A 440 35.42 9.35 -1.01
CA GLY A 440 36.56 8.63 -0.41
C GLY A 440 36.19 7.70 0.77
N ASP A 441 34.91 7.59 1.14
CA ASP A 441 34.46 6.66 2.19
C ASP A 441 34.17 5.27 1.59
N ILE A 442 35.25 4.55 1.31
CA ILE A 442 35.20 3.24 0.67
C ILE A 442 34.50 2.19 1.55
N ASN A 443 34.51 2.36 2.87
CA ASN A 443 33.89 1.42 3.79
C ASN A 443 32.36 1.50 3.72
N GLU A 444 31.80 2.71 3.75
CA GLU A 444 30.36 2.88 3.57
C GLU A 444 29.91 2.50 2.16
N ALA A 445 30.69 2.82 1.12
CA ALA A 445 30.40 2.36 -0.24
C ALA A 445 30.29 0.81 -0.31
N LYS A 446 31.27 0.09 0.27
CA LYS A 446 31.21 -1.39 0.36
C LYS A 446 29.94 -1.86 1.06
N ARG A 447 29.64 -1.30 2.24
CA ARG A 447 28.47 -1.67 3.04
C ARG A 447 27.17 -1.47 2.26
N LYS A 448 27.01 -0.34 1.57
CA LYS A 448 25.81 -0.03 0.79
C LYS A 448 25.63 -0.96 -0.41
N PHE A 449 26.72 -1.29 -1.12
CA PHE A 449 26.66 -2.30 -2.19
C PHE A 449 26.31 -3.70 -1.68
N GLU A 450 26.90 -4.12 -0.56
CA GLU A 450 26.60 -5.43 0.03
C GLU A 450 25.11 -5.52 0.38
N ILE A 451 24.54 -4.50 1.02
CA ILE A 451 23.12 -4.46 1.31
C ILE A 451 22.30 -4.56 0.01
N ALA A 452 22.62 -3.77 -1.01
CA ALA A 452 21.91 -3.72 -2.29
C ALA A 452 21.88 -5.07 -3.03
N VAL A 453 23.03 -5.75 -3.13
CA VAL A 453 23.15 -7.06 -3.79
C VAL A 453 22.34 -8.13 -3.05
N ASN A 454 22.33 -8.06 -1.72
CA ASN A 454 21.63 -9.03 -0.88
C ASN A 454 20.11 -8.80 -0.86
N MET A 455 19.61 -7.60 -1.18
CA MET A 455 18.17 -7.35 -1.32
C MET A 455 17.52 -8.14 -2.46
N LEU A 456 18.23 -8.27 -3.59
CA LEU A 456 17.78 -8.95 -4.81
C LEU A 456 18.88 -9.90 -5.31
N PRO A 457 19.09 -11.04 -4.63
CA PRO A 457 20.19 -11.95 -4.96
C PRO A 457 20.08 -12.51 -6.37
N GLU A 458 18.88 -12.52 -6.98
CA GLU A 458 18.64 -13.00 -8.33
C GLU A 458 19.03 -12.00 -9.43
N GLN A 459 19.15 -10.71 -9.14
CA GLN A 459 19.40 -9.68 -10.14
C GLN A 459 20.90 -9.54 -10.47
N PHE A 460 21.26 -9.75 -11.74
CA PHE A 460 22.66 -9.71 -12.19
C PHE A 460 23.25 -8.29 -12.20
N ASN A 461 22.44 -7.27 -12.48
CA ASN A 461 22.92 -5.90 -12.70
C ASN A 461 23.60 -5.31 -11.45
N ILE A 462 22.94 -5.36 -10.29
CA ILE A 462 23.50 -4.80 -9.04
C ILE A 462 24.76 -5.55 -8.59
N ALA A 463 24.77 -6.88 -8.74
CA ALA A 463 25.94 -7.69 -8.43
C ALA A 463 27.13 -7.41 -9.37
N TYR A 464 26.87 -7.18 -10.66
CA TYR A 464 27.89 -6.80 -11.61
C TYR A 464 28.49 -5.42 -11.30
N GLU A 465 27.66 -4.45 -10.91
CA GLU A 465 28.12 -3.12 -10.51
C GLU A 465 28.98 -3.16 -9.24
N GLN A 466 28.66 -4.03 -8.28
CA GLN A 466 29.52 -4.28 -7.12
C GLN A 466 30.91 -4.82 -7.55
N ILE A 467 30.97 -5.74 -8.52
CA ILE A 467 32.24 -6.27 -9.03
C ILE A 467 33.07 -5.17 -9.69
N LEU A 468 32.44 -4.32 -10.51
CA LEU A 468 33.12 -3.17 -11.13
C LEU A 468 33.64 -2.18 -10.09
N PHE A 469 32.87 -1.92 -9.04
CA PHE A 469 33.31 -1.10 -7.91
C PHE A 469 34.54 -1.71 -7.21
N LEU A 470 34.49 -3.00 -6.86
CA LEU A 470 35.61 -3.71 -6.23
C LEU A 470 36.88 -3.70 -7.12
N GLN A 471 36.68 -3.75 -8.44
CA GLN A 471 37.77 -3.63 -9.41
C GLN A 471 38.42 -2.25 -9.39
N ARG A 472 37.62 -1.17 -9.31
CA ARG A 472 38.13 0.22 -9.23
C ARG A 472 38.97 0.45 -7.97
N ILE A 473 38.58 -0.13 -6.84
CA ILE A 473 39.31 0.01 -5.57
C ILE A 473 40.45 -1.01 -5.38
N GLY A 474 40.71 -1.87 -6.38
CA GLY A 474 41.86 -2.77 -6.39
C GLY A 474 41.71 -4.07 -5.59
N GLU A 475 40.49 -4.48 -5.21
CA GLU A 475 40.20 -5.70 -4.42
C GLU A 475 40.23 -6.97 -5.30
N LYS A 476 41.35 -7.22 -6.00
CA LYS A 476 41.48 -8.21 -7.09
C LYS A 476 40.98 -9.61 -6.73
N LYS A 477 41.29 -10.10 -5.52
CA LYS A 477 40.87 -11.43 -5.06
C LYS A 477 39.34 -11.55 -4.93
N LYS A 478 38.70 -10.57 -4.28
CA LYS A 478 37.23 -10.54 -4.15
C LYS A 478 36.53 -10.38 -5.50
N VAL A 479 37.10 -9.56 -6.39
CA VAL A 479 36.63 -9.42 -7.77
C VAL A 479 36.56 -10.77 -8.47
N TYR A 480 37.64 -11.56 -8.41
CA TYR A 480 37.69 -12.89 -9.00
C TYR A 480 36.65 -13.84 -8.39
N GLU A 481 36.58 -13.91 -7.06
CA GLU A 481 35.63 -14.78 -6.34
C GLU A 481 34.17 -14.47 -6.69
N LEU A 482 33.79 -13.18 -6.68
CA LEU A 482 32.43 -12.75 -7.01
C LEU A 482 32.12 -12.89 -8.50
N ALA A 483 33.10 -12.62 -9.38
CA ALA A 483 32.94 -12.80 -10.82
C ALA A 483 32.68 -14.26 -11.17
N LEU A 484 33.44 -15.21 -10.60
CA LEU A 484 33.20 -16.64 -10.75
C LEU A 484 31.81 -17.04 -10.25
N LYS A 485 31.45 -16.58 -9.03
CA LYS A 485 30.15 -16.88 -8.42
C LYS A 485 29.00 -16.40 -9.31
N LEU A 486 29.06 -15.16 -9.80
CA LEU A 486 28.02 -14.56 -10.63
C LEU A 486 27.98 -15.18 -12.04
N HIS A 487 29.15 -15.49 -12.63
CA HIS A 487 29.24 -16.16 -13.93
C HIS A 487 28.61 -17.57 -13.90
N ASN A 488 28.88 -18.35 -12.85
CA ASN A 488 28.36 -19.71 -12.69
C ASN A 488 26.88 -19.77 -12.26
N LYS A 489 26.32 -18.66 -11.76
CA LYS A 489 24.92 -18.60 -11.33
C LYS A 489 23.95 -18.88 -12.49
N PRO A 490 22.93 -19.75 -12.32
CA PRO A 490 21.97 -20.04 -13.38
C PRO A 490 21.11 -18.81 -13.71
N ILE A 491 20.79 -18.64 -15.00
CA ILE A 491 19.86 -17.60 -15.45
C ILE A 491 18.43 -18.17 -15.32
N LYS A 492 17.69 -17.75 -14.30
CA LYS A 492 16.32 -18.23 -14.04
C LYS A 492 15.27 -17.56 -14.93
N SER A 493 15.52 -16.34 -15.42
CA SER A 493 14.63 -15.61 -16.33
C SER A 493 15.38 -15.27 -17.62
N THR A 494 14.88 -15.79 -18.74
CA THR A 494 15.43 -15.56 -20.10
C THR A 494 15.03 -14.20 -20.69
N TYR A 495 14.22 -13.41 -19.97
CA TYR A 495 13.68 -12.15 -20.46
C TYR A 495 14.69 -11.00 -20.49
N TYR A 496 15.80 -11.14 -19.75
CA TYR A 496 16.82 -10.09 -19.63
C TYR A 496 18.09 -10.48 -20.41
N VAL A 497 18.21 -9.95 -21.64
CA VAL A 497 19.42 -10.06 -22.49
C VAL A 497 20.68 -9.65 -21.73
N ASP A 498 20.54 -8.71 -20.79
CA ASP A 498 21.60 -8.19 -19.93
C ASP A 498 22.37 -9.27 -19.16
N SER A 499 21.70 -10.33 -18.69
CA SER A 499 22.37 -11.37 -17.89
C SER A 499 23.41 -12.14 -18.71
N GLN A 500 23.13 -12.39 -20.00
CA GLN A 500 24.09 -13.05 -20.90
C GLN A 500 25.27 -12.13 -21.24
N ILE A 501 24.99 -10.85 -21.47
CA ILE A 501 26.02 -9.84 -21.73
C ILE A 501 26.95 -9.71 -20.51
N ILE A 502 26.38 -9.67 -19.30
CA ILE A 502 27.13 -9.61 -18.05
C ILE A 502 28.03 -10.84 -17.92
N LYS A 503 27.53 -12.06 -18.17
CA LYS A 503 28.35 -13.27 -18.10
C LYS A 503 29.56 -13.23 -19.03
N LYS A 504 29.39 -12.75 -20.28
CA LYS A 504 30.51 -12.57 -21.23
C LYS A 504 31.53 -11.54 -20.75
N ARG A 505 31.08 -10.44 -20.12
CA ARG A 505 31.99 -9.44 -19.54
C ARG A 505 32.76 -10.01 -18.34
N LEU A 506 32.12 -10.84 -17.52
CA LEU A 506 32.76 -11.52 -16.39
C LEU A 506 33.84 -12.51 -16.86
N GLU A 507 33.65 -13.22 -17.97
CA GLU A 507 34.69 -14.11 -18.54
C GLU A 507 36.00 -13.37 -18.79
N ALA A 508 35.94 -12.16 -19.34
CA ALA A 508 37.13 -11.34 -19.58
C ALA A 508 37.84 -10.98 -18.26
N ILE A 509 37.08 -10.65 -17.21
CA ILE A 509 37.62 -10.33 -15.88
C ILE A 509 38.29 -11.57 -15.27
N ILE A 510 37.63 -12.73 -15.30
CA ILE A 510 38.13 -14.01 -14.78
C ILE A 510 39.44 -14.38 -15.48
N LEU A 511 39.45 -14.40 -16.82
CA LEU A 511 40.63 -14.74 -17.62
C LEU A 511 41.80 -13.76 -17.39
N SER A 512 41.52 -12.49 -17.14
CA SER A 512 42.57 -11.50 -16.84
C SER A 512 43.26 -11.78 -15.49
N TYR A 513 42.50 -12.24 -14.50
CA TYR A 513 43.03 -12.59 -13.18
C TYR A 513 43.87 -13.87 -13.22
N GLU A 514 43.38 -14.91 -13.93
CA GLU A 514 44.06 -16.20 -14.11
C GLU A 514 45.34 -16.13 -14.96
N LYS A 515 45.48 -15.08 -15.78
CA LYS A 515 46.72 -14.83 -16.53
C LYS A 515 47.78 -14.08 -15.73
N THR A 516 47.38 -13.40 -14.65
CA THR A 516 48.25 -12.48 -13.90
C THR A 516 48.66 -13.00 -12.52
N ASN A 517 48.10 -14.14 -12.10
CA ASN A 517 48.44 -14.89 -10.88
C ASN A 517 48.44 -16.37 -11.21
#